data_AF-A0ABD6T7U8-F1
#
_entry.id   AF-A0ABD6T7U8-F1
#
_cell.length_a   1.000
_cell.length_b   1.000
_cell.length_c   1.000
_cell.angle_alpha   90.00
_cell.angle_beta   90.00
_cell.angle_gamma   90.00
#
_symmetry.space_group_name_H-M   'P 1'
#
loop_
_entity.id
_entity.type
_entity.pdbx_description
1 polymer ?
#
loop_
_entity_poly.entity_id
_entity_poly.type
_entity_poly.pdbx_seq_one_letter_code
_entity_poly.pdbx_strand_id
1 'polypeptide(L)'
;MEQDFETQVKQFIELLNSSKPEEYLSDCIRATTPHWKDLDRISSAKEYGKLPEPVINVLINYVILKTEVHALNKVFKDIAVEWSRKDIKTAEEAIVLARQENKKYEKWIEKYYEDSWLGDVLRGAIISGMTDKELGQYVRQLQEKYL
;
A
#
# COMPACT_ATOMS: atom_id res chain seq x y z
N MET A 1 -22.96 -16.61 -6.18
CA MET A 1 -22.18 -15.53 -5.54
C MET A 1 -20.73 -15.95 -5.32
N GLU A 2 -20.44 -17.10 -4.71
CA GLU A 2 -19.06 -17.56 -4.47
C GLU A 2 -18.28 -17.88 -5.77
N GLN A 3 -18.93 -18.51 -6.75
CA GLN A 3 -18.32 -18.85 -8.05
C GLN A 3 -18.01 -17.62 -8.94
N ASP A 4 -18.68 -16.50 -8.71
CA ASP A 4 -18.43 -15.23 -9.42
C ASP A 4 -17.19 -14.52 -8.85
N PHE A 5 -17.05 -14.50 -7.52
CA PHE A 5 -15.89 -13.94 -6.85
C PHE A 5 -14.58 -14.67 -7.21
N GLU A 6 -14.57 -16.01 -7.15
CA GLU A 6 -13.40 -16.81 -7.54
C GLU A 6 -12.99 -16.57 -9.01
N THR A 7 -13.98 -16.37 -9.87
CA THR A 7 -13.73 -16.04 -11.29
C THR A 7 -13.08 -14.66 -11.44
N GLN A 8 -13.57 -13.65 -10.71
CA GLN A 8 -13.00 -12.30 -10.71
C GLN A 8 -11.57 -12.27 -10.16
N VAL A 9 -11.30 -13.02 -9.08
CA VAL A 9 -9.95 -13.14 -8.51
C VAL A 9 -9.00 -13.76 -9.52
N LYS A 10 -9.42 -14.83 -10.21
CA LYS A 10 -8.60 -15.47 -11.24
C LYS A 10 -8.28 -14.54 -12.40
N GLN A 11 -9.29 -13.83 -12.92
CA GLN A 11 -9.11 -12.85 -14.00
C GLN A 11 -8.17 -11.72 -13.59
N PHE A 12 -8.25 -11.27 -12.34
CA PHE A 12 -7.35 -10.25 -11.82
C PHE A 12 -5.90 -10.73 -11.74
N ILE A 13 -5.68 -11.98 -11.31
CA ILE A 13 -4.34 -12.59 -11.31
C ILE A 13 -3.81 -12.77 -12.74
N GLU A 14 -4.65 -13.20 -13.68
CA GLU A 14 -4.28 -13.31 -15.10
C GLU A 14 -3.89 -11.95 -15.70
N LEU A 15 -4.61 -10.88 -15.36
CA LEU A 15 -4.24 -9.52 -15.72
C LEU A 15 -2.87 -9.14 -15.16
N LEU A 16 -2.65 -9.33 -13.85
CA LEU A 16 -1.36 -9.07 -13.20
C LEU A 16 -0.21 -9.84 -13.83
N ASN A 17 -0.46 -11.08 -14.27
CA ASN A 17 0.56 -11.92 -14.88
C ASN A 17 0.91 -11.55 -16.33
N SER A 18 -0.01 -10.89 -17.04
CA SER A 18 0.13 -10.58 -18.47
C SER A 18 0.46 -9.12 -18.78
N SER A 19 0.15 -8.20 -17.86
CA SER A 19 0.45 -6.78 -18.02
C SER A 19 1.92 -6.45 -17.79
N LYS A 20 2.45 -5.52 -18.56
CA LYS A 20 3.72 -4.86 -18.22
C LYS A 20 3.52 -3.83 -17.11
N PRO A 21 4.47 -3.64 -16.19
CA PRO A 21 4.33 -2.69 -15.09
C PRO A 21 4.03 -1.25 -15.46
N GLU A 22 4.58 -0.77 -16.56
CA GLU A 22 4.37 0.58 -17.06
C GLU A 22 2.93 0.77 -17.57
N GLU A 23 2.43 -0.23 -18.31
CA GLU A 23 1.05 -0.28 -18.82
C GLU A 23 0.05 -0.41 -17.66
N TYR A 24 0.33 -1.32 -16.73
CA TYR A 24 -0.49 -1.55 -15.54
C TYR A 24 -0.60 -0.31 -14.65
N LEU A 25 0.51 0.42 -14.45
CA LEU A 25 0.48 1.70 -13.75
C LEU A 25 -0.36 2.73 -14.49
N SER A 26 -0.23 2.81 -15.82
CA SER A 26 -1.01 3.71 -16.67
C SER A 26 -2.51 3.48 -16.50
N ASP A 27 -2.94 2.22 -16.48
CA ASP A 27 -4.33 1.81 -16.27
C ASP A 27 -4.82 2.18 -14.87
N CYS A 28 -4.00 1.93 -13.85
CA CYS A 28 -4.33 2.24 -12.45
C CYS A 28 -4.55 3.74 -12.21
N ILE A 29 -3.73 4.61 -12.83
CA ILE A 29 -3.81 6.06 -12.64
C ILE A 29 -4.65 6.77 -13.73
N ARG A 30 -5.19 6.01 -14.69
CA ARG A 30 -5.96 6.50 -15.85
C ARG A 30 -5.22 7.60 -16.64
N ALA A 31 -3.91 7.47 -16.76
CA ALA A 31 -3.09 8.37 -17.56
C ALA A 31 -2.70 7.71 -18.88
N THR A 32 -2.43 8.52 -19.91
CA THR A 32 -1.87 8.03 -21.18
C THR A 32 -0.43 7.56 -21.02
N THR A 33 0.33 8.15 -20.09
CA THR A 33 1.73 7.80 -19.82
C THR A 33 2.08 8.13 -18.38
N PRO A 34 2.69 7.19 -17.61
CA PRO A 34 3.17 7.49 -16.27
C PRO A 34 4.26 8.55 -16.25
N HIS A 35 4.38 9.25 -15.13
CA HIS A 35 5.44 10.25 -14.95
C HIS A 35 6.82 9.56 -14.95
N TRP A 36 7.85 10.22 -15.50
CA TRP A 36 9.19 9.62 -15.68
C TRP A 36 9.81 9.08 -14.38
N LYS A 37 9.54 9.73 -13.24
CA LYS A 37 9.99 9.26 -11.92
C LYS A 37 9.37 7.93 -11.51
N ASP A 38 8.18 7.61 -12.00
CA ASP A 38 7.53 6.33 -11.74
C ASP A 38 8.11 5.25 -12.66
N LEU A 39 8.39 5.60 -13.92
CA LEU A 39 9.11 4.73 -14.84
C LEU A 39 10.52 4.37 -14.32
N ASP A 40 11.26 5.35 -13.78
CA ASP A 40 12.57 5.13 -13.12
C ASP A 40 12.47 4.16 -11.94
N ARG A 41 11.41 4.27 -11.14
CA ARG A 41 11.15 3.36 -10.02
C ARG A 41 10.86 1.95 -10.50
N ILE A 42 10.05 1.80 -11.54
CA ILE A 42 9.72 0.51 -12.14
C ILE A 42 10.99 -0.14 -12.73
N SER A 43 11.76 0.59 -13.52
CA SER A 43 13.04 0.11 -14.08
C SER A 43 13.99 -0.30 -12.95
N SER A 44 14.10 0.48 -11.88
CA SER A 44 14.93 0.12 -10.73
C SER A 44 14.49 -1.18 -10.06
N ALA A 45 13.18 -1.42 -9.94
CA ALA A 45 12.64 -2.67 -9.39
C ALA A 45 12.92 -3.88 -10.29
N LYS A 46 12.86 -3.70 -11.62
CA LYS A 46 13.23 -4.74 -12.61
C LYS A 46 14.72 -5.04 -12.56
N GLU A 47 15.57 -4.03 -12.68
CA GLU A 47 17.02 -4.17 -12.89
C GLU A 47 17.78 -4.54 -11.62
N TYR A 48 17.56 -3.78 -10.54
CA TYR A 48 18.28 -3.97 -9.28
C TYR A 48 17.55 -4.91 -8.35
N GLY A 49 16.21 -4.79 -8.29
CA GLY A 49 15.37 -5.67 -7.49
C GLY A 49 15.23 -7.07 -8.06
N LYS A 50 15.46 -7.25 -9.37
CA LYS A 50 15.22 -8.50 -10.12
C LYS A 50 13.82 -9.07 -9.85
N LEU A 51 12.85 -8.19 -9.60
CA LEU A 51 11.48 -8.58 -9.34
C LEU A 51 10.81 -8.95 -10.67
N PRO A 52 10.12 -10.08 -10.75
CA PRO A 52 9.31 -10.41 -11.92
C PRO A 52 8.21 -9.37 -12.14
N GLU A 53 7.85 -9.14 -13.40
CA GLU A 53 6.79 -8.17 -13.77
C GLU A 53 5.48 -8.38 -13.01
N PRO A 54 4.97 -9.62 -12.82
CA PRO A 54 3.74 -9.83 -12.05
C PRO A 54 3.86 -9.39 -10.58
N VAL A 55 5.04 -9.59 -9.98
CA VAL A 55 5.33 -9.13 -8.62
C VAL A 55 5.34 -7.62 -8.53
N ILE A 56 5.93 -6.94 -9.53
CA ILE A 56 5.92 -5.48 -9.62
C ILE A 56 4.50 -4.95 -9.78
N ASN A 57 3.64 -5.60 -10.57
CA ASN A 57 2.25 -5.19 -10.75
C ASN A 57 1.47 -5.25 -9.43
N VAL A 58 1.65 -6.32 -8.65
CA VAL A 58 1.07 -6.41 -7.31
C VAL A 58 1.60 -5.31 -6.40
N LEU A 59 2.90 -5.00 -6.47
CA LEU A 59 3.50 -3.93 -5.67
C LEU A 59 2.95 -2.54 -6.03
N ILE A 60 2.77 -2.25 -7.33
CA ILE A 60 2.14 -1.01 -7.80
C ILE A 60 0.75 -0.86 -7.18
N ASN A 61 -0.08 -1.91 -7.31
CA ASN A 61 -1.43 -1.90 -6.77
C ASN A 61 -1.41 -1.68 -5.25
N TYR A 62 -0.57 -2.44 -4.54
CA TYR A 62 -0.44 -2.34 -3.09
C TYR A 62 -0.06 -0.92 -2.63
N VAL A 63 0.90 -0.27 -3.30
CA VAL A 63 1.35 1.08 -2.92
C VAL A 63 0.29 2.14 -3.19
N ILE A 64 -0.41 2.07 -4.33
CA ILE A 64 -1.48 3.02 -4.66
C ILE A 64 -2.60 2.90 -3.61
N LEU A 65 -3.03 1.68 -3.29
CA LEU A 65 -4.04 1.43 -2.26
C LEU A 65 -3.58 1.89 -0.87
N LYS A 66 -2.33 1.59 -0.49
CA LYS A 66 -1.80 1.89 0.84
C LYS A 66 -1.60 3.39 1.08
N THR A 67 -1.23 4.13 0.04
CA THR A 67 -0.84 5.55 0.18
C THR A 67 -1.93 6.50 -0.28
N GLU A 68 -2.97 6.01 -0.96
CA GLU A 68 -4.02 6.81 -1.62
C GLU A 68 -3.47 7.83 -2.64
N VAL A 69 -2.25 7.61 -3.13
CA VAL A 69 -1.55 8.47 -4.08
C VAL A 69 -1.34 7.74 -5.41
N HIS A 70 -1.72 8.40 -6.51
CA HIS A 70 -1.58 7.89 -7.89
C HIS A 70 -0.16 8.10 -8.46
N ALA A 71 0.86 7.89 -7.62
CA ALA A 71 2.27 8.03 -8.00
C ALA A 71 3.13 7.09 -7.15
N LEU A 72 4.16 6.52 -7.77
CA LEU A 72 5.12 5.71 -7.03
C LEU A 72 6.01 6.66 -6.22
N ASN A 73 6.29 6.28 -4.97
CA ASN A 73 7.01 7.13 -4.03
C ASN A 73 8.13 6.34 -3.35
N LYS A 74 8.62 6.83 -2.20
CA LYS A 74 9.68 6.15 -1.45
C LYS A 74 9.23 4.78 -0.92
N VAL A 75 7.95 4.64 -0.54
CA VAL A 75 7.36 3.40 -0.02
C VAL A 75 7.48 2.26 -1.05
N PHE A 76 7.25 2.56 -2.33
CA PHE A 76 7.46 1.59 -3.40
C PHE A 76 8.89 1.07 -3.45
N LYS A 77 9.89 1.96 -3.39
CA LYS A 77 11.31 1.57 -3.42
C LYS A 77 11.69 0.71 -2.20
N ASP A 78 11.24 1.12 -1.01
CA ASP A 78 11.55 0.41 0.23
C ASP A 78 10.97 -1.02 0.23
N ILE A 79 9.71 -1.18 -0.20
CA ILE A 79 9.06 -2.49 -0.28
C ILE A 79 9.68 -3.34 -1.40
N ALA A 80 10.03 -2.74 -2.55
CA ALA A 80 10.69 -3.48 -3.63
C ALA A 80 12.01 -4.12 -3.17
N VAL A 81 12.80 -3.41 -2.36
CA VAL A 81 14.04 -3.95 -1.76
C VAL A 81 13.73 -5.11 -0.81
N GLU A 82 12.71 -4.97 0.03
CA GLU A 82 12.31 -6.02 0.96
C GLU A 82 11.81 -7.28 0.23
N TRP A 83 10.97 -7.10 -0.79
CA TRP A 83 10.42 -8.17 -1.61
C TRP A 83 11.52 -8.87 -2.41
N SER A 84 12.51 -8.12 -2.92
CA SER A 84 13.69 -8.69 -3.58
C SER A 84 14.47 -9.64 -2.66
N ARG A 85 14.66 -9.26 -1.38
CA ARG A 85 15.34 -10.11 -0.38
C ARG A 85 14.55 -11.35 0.02
N LYS A 86 13.22 -11.29 -0.10
CA LYS A 86 12.31 -12.43 0.16
C LYS A 86 12.19 -13.39 -1.02
N ASP A 87 12.82 -13.07 -2.15
CA ASP A 87 12.90 -13.89 -3.35
C ASP A 87 11.53 -14.32 -3.92
N ILE A 88 10.50 -13.49 -3.76
CA ILE A 88 9.16 -13.77 -4.32
C ILE A 88 9.16 -13.72 -5.84
N LYS A 89 8.44 -14.67 -6.45
CA LYS A 89 8.48 -14.91 -7.90
C LYS A 89 7.13 -14.75 -8.59
N THR A 90 6.03 -14.90 -7.87
CA THR A 90 4.69 -14.94 -8.48
C THR A 90 3.77 -13.85 -7.94
N ALA A 91 2.73 -13.51 -8.73
CA ALA A 91 1.71 -12.57 -8.30
C ALA A 91 0.98 -13.06 -7.03
N GLU A 92 0.72 -14.36 -6.94
CA GLU A 92 0.05 -15.00 -5.82
C GLU A 92 0.87 -14.90 -4.52
N GLU A 93 2.18 -15.18 -4.59
CA GLU A 93 3.10 -15.00 -3.47
C GLU A 93 3.13 -13.53 -3.02
N ALA A 94 3.22 -12.61 -3.98
CA ALA A 94 3.20 -11.17 -3.71
C ALA A 94 1.87 -10.71 -3.08
N ILE A 95 0.71 -11.23 -3.53
CA ILE A 95 -0.61 -10.91 -2.96
C ILE A 95 -0.70 -11.40 -1.51
N VAL A 96 -0.24 -12.62 -1.24
CA VAL A 96 -0.21 -13.16 0.12
C VAL A 96 0.69 -12.31 1.01
N LEU A 97 1.88 -11.94 0.52
CA LEU A 97 2.82 -11.12 1.27
C LEU A 97 2.27 -9.71 1.53
N ALA A 98 1.68 -9.05 0.53
CA ALA A 98 1.05 -7.74 0.67
C ALA A 98 -0.06 -7.76 1.72
N ARG A 99 -0.91 -8.80 1.74
CA ARG A 99 -1.94 -8.99 2.78
C ARG A 99 -1.33 -9.13 4.17
N GLN A 100 -0.24 -9.88 4.30
CA GLN A 100 0.46 -10.04 5.58
C GLN A 100 1.09 -8.74 6.05
N GLU A 101 1.73 -7.99 5.15
CA GLU A 101 2.36 -6.70 5.44
C GLU A 101 1.32 -5.63 5.80
N ASN A 102 0.15 -5.61 5.14
CA ASN A 102 -0.93 -4.70 5.50
C ASN A 102 -1.49 -5.00 6.89
N LYS A 103 -1.76 -6.27 7.19
CA LYS A 103 -2.23 -6.69 8.52
C LYS A 103 -1.22 -6.42 9.62
N LYS A 104 0.08 -6.58 9.34
CA LYS A 104 1.15 -6.23 10.29
C LYS A 104 1.22 -4.72 10.51
N TYR A 105 1.03 -3.92 9.46
CA TYR A 105 1.02 -2.46 9.55
C TYR A 105 -0.21 -1.94 10.31
N GLU A 106 -1.41 -2.48 10.03
CA GLU A 106 -2.63 -2.18 10.78
C GLU A 106 -2.46 -2.50 12.28
N LYS A 107 -1.94 -3.68 12.60
CA LYS A 107 -1.64 -4.08 14.00
C LYS A 107 -0.52 -3.25 14.64
N TRP A 108 0.49 -2.84 13.88
CA TRP A 108 1.57 -2.01 14.38
C TRP A 108 1.10 -0.57 14.64
N ILE A 109 0.25 -0.02 13.76
CA ILE A 109 -0.44 1.25 13.96
C ILE A 109 -1.35 1.17 15.19
N GLU A 110 -2.17 0.13 15.30
CA GLU A 110 -3.04 -0.12 16.45
C GLU A 110 -2.21 -0.15 17.73
N LYS A 111 -1.14 -0.94 17.77
CA LYS A 111 -0.20 -1.00 18.90
C LYS A 111 0.53 0.33 19.16
N TYR A 112 0.88 1.09 18.13
CA TYR A 112 1.53 2.40 18.27
C TYR A 112 0.56 3.48 18.81
N TYR A 113 -0.72 3.37 18.46
CA TYR A 113 -1.79 4.13 19.12
C TYR A 113 -2.12 3.59 20.52
N GLU A 114 -1.84 2.32 20.82
CA GLU A 114 -1.90 1.79 22.18
C GLU A 114 -0.73 2.30 23.06
N ASP A 115 0.48 2.41 22.52
CA ASP A 115 1.71 2.63 23.30
C ASP A 115 2.28 4.08 23.25
N SER A 116 1.56 5.07 22.70
CA SER A 116 2.03 6.47 22.64
C SER A 116 1.26 7.43 23.57
N TRP A 117 1.91 8.53 24.00
CA TRP A 117 1.26 9.62 24.76
C TRP A 117 0.03 10.19 24.03
N LEU A 118 0.07 10.24 22.69
CA LEU A 118 -1.09 10.60 21.87
C LEU A 118 -2.21 9.56 21.96
N GLY A 119 -1.84 8.28 22.03
CA GLY A 119 -2.73 7.16 22.35
C GLY A 119 -3.45 7.28 23.69
N ASP A 120 -2.73 7.65 24.74
CA ASP A 120 -3.31 7.90 26.08
C ASP A 120 -4.29 9.08 26.05
N VAL A 121 -3.94 10.16 25.34
CA VAL A 121 -4.78 11.35 25.16
C VAL A 121 -6.06 11.02 24.37
N LEU A 122 -5.97 10.21 23.30
CA LEU A 122 -7.12 9.78 22.51
C LEU A 122 -8.06 8.85 23.28
N ARG A 123 -7.51 7.91 24.07
CA ARG A 123 -8.29 7.07 24.99
C ARG A 123 -9.03 7.92 26.03
N GLY A 124 -8.35 8.92 26.61
CA GLY A 124 -8.97 9.86 27.55
C GLY A 124 -10.13 10.66 26.94
N ALA A 125 -10.00 11.09 25.68
CA ALA A 125 -11.04 11.81 24.96
C ALA A 125 -12.27 10.92 24.66
N ILE A 126 -12.07 9.66 24.26
CA ILE A 126 -13.15 8.70 24.01
C ILE A 126 -13.89 8.34 25.31
N ILE A 127 -13.15 8.13 26.43
CA ILE A 127 -13.75 7.89 27.76
C ILE A 127 -14.59 9.10 28.22
N SER A 128 -14.21 10.31 27.78
CA SER A 128 -14.95 11.54 28.09
C SER A 128 -16.20 11.75 27.21
N GLY A 129 -16.54 10.78 26.35
CA GLY A 129 -17.75 10.80 25.51
C GLY A 129 -17.60 11.61 24.21
N MET A 130 -16.37 11.89 23.78
CA MET A 130 -16.12 12.63 22.54
C MET A 130 -16.47 11.78 21.30
N THR A 131 -17.19 12.37 20.35
CA THR A 131 -17.58 11.69 19.11
C THR A 131 -16.42 11.65 18.10
N ASP A 132 -16.47 10.70 17.15
CA ASP A 132 -15.43 10.54 16.10
C ASP A 132 -15.13 11.84 15.33
N LYS A 133 -16.15 12.69 15.14
CA LYS A 133 -16.01 14.00 14.48
C LYS A 133 -15.24 15.00 15.34
N GLU A 134 -15.53 15.06 16.63
CA GLU A 134 -14.84 15.92 17.59
C GLU A 134 -13.40 15.44 17.81
N LEU A 135 -13.18 14.13 17.86
CA LEU A 135 -11.86 13.51 17.95
C LEU A 135 -10.99 13.89 16.74
N GLY A 136 -11.56 13.82 15.52
CA GLY A 136 -10.89 14.27 14.31
C GLY A 136 -10.57 15.77 14.27
N GLN A 137 -11.39 16.62 14.90
CA GLN A 137 -11.09 18.06 15.06
C GLN A 137 -9.97 18.30 16.10
N TYR A 138 -10.00 17.56 17.20
CA TYR A 138 -9.03 17.65 18.28
C TYR A 138 -7.61 17.22 17.84
N VAL A 139 -7.49 16.13 17.07
CA VAL A 139 -6.20 15.67 16.52
C VAL A 139 -5.57 16.72 15.59
N ARG A 140 -6.38 17.38 14.75
CA ARG A 140 -5.91 18.45 13.85
C ARG A 140 -5.40 19.67 14.63
N GLN A 141 -6.10 20.09 15.68
CA GLN A 141 -5.65 21.19 16.54
C GLN A 141 -4.34 20.88 17.28
N LEU A 142 -4.15 19.63 17.71
CA LEU A 142 -2.89 19.20 18.32
C LEU A 142 -1.73 19.23 17.33
N GLN A 143 -1.96 18.81 16.08
CA GLN A 143 -0.93 18.83 15.03
C GLN A 143 -0.51 20.26 14.66
N GLU A 144 -1.44 21.22 14.61
CA GLU A 144 -1.13 22.64 14.35
C GLU A 144 -0.35 23.33 15.47
N LYS A 145 -0.43 22.83 16.71
CA LYS A 145 0.20 23.46 17.88
C LYS A 145 1.66 23.06 18.09
N TYR A 146 2.10 21.95 17.50
CA TYR A 146 3.44 21.37 17.69
C TYR A 146 4.26 21.27 16.38
N LEU A 147 3.81 21.97 15.34
CA LEU A 147 4.51 22.27 14.07
C LEU A 147 4.72 23.79 13.97
#